data_AF-F4BWA4-F1
#
_entry.id   AF-F4BWA4-F1
#
_cell.length_a   1.000
_cell.length_b   1.000
_cell.length_c   1.000
_cell.angle_alpha   90.00
_cell.angle_beta   90.00
_cell.angle_gamma   90.00
#
_symmetry.space_group_name_H-M   'P 1'
#
loop_
_entity.id
_entity.type
_entity.pdbx_description
1 polymer ?
#
loop_
_entity_poly.entity_id
_entity_poly.type
_entity_poly.pdbx_seq_one_letter_code
_entity_poly.pdbx_strand_id
1 'polypeptide(L)'
;MNEKRVNDLRANAKKMRAWMRIPLILAVLFVLCLAAVAQENTADSWYQEGLKLMGNDNYRDALIAFDKAIEIDPENASIWMGKGDVLVRMGDYNESLKIYENALEMAEKTTQDNPHDARGWLVKGELFIRIFKNDEAINAYSRATELNPKYAEAWYQKGAALNLKAGELPEQESAKTYEEAFTALNKAIELDPGYGKAWNDKGYTLLSLARFNGKNFNRYNESLEAFDRAIELISAEDSRQFSALAWEGKALAFVGMSNMLNDMDRKDEARERYEEALTACDRVIELDPDFTGQEARLLKAGILSELGRYNESLVAYDGAISSVPADLVLLTATFMADKSSVLVKMGEYEEALTTINAALKIDPTNPIAWKNKGEALNYTGRYEEAVSAYDKAVELSPELGLLKASSWQGKGDALKASGRQVEAAAAFARAKELGYKA
;
A
#
# COMPACT_ATOMS: atom_id res chain seq x y z
N MET A 1 -85.60 31.45 16.19
CA MET A 1 -84.37 31.03 16.92
C MET A 1 -83.27 32.02 16.55
N ASN A 2 -82.67 32.70 17.53
CA ASN A 2 -81.90 33.94 17.33
C ASN A 2 -80.52 33.68 16.66
N GLU A 3 -80.17 34.44 15.63
CA GLU A 3 -79.01 34.24 14.73
C GLU A 3 -77.67 34.21 15.49
N LYS A 4 -77.57 34.98 16.57
CA LYS A 4 -76.44 35.00 17.51
C LYS A 4 -76.18 33.63 18.14
N ARG A 5 -77.24 32.90 18.52
CA ARG A 5 -77.15 31.59 19.17
C ARG A 5 -76.65 30.50 18.21
N VAL A 6 -76.96 30.63 16.91
CA VAL A 6 -76.46 29.71 15.86
C VAL A 6 -74.98 29.94 15.59
N ASN A 7 -74.54 31.20 15.57
CA ASN A 7 -73.13 31.54 15.41
C ASN A 7 -72.27 31.10 16.61
N ASP A 8 -72.77 31.24 17.84
CA ASP A 8 -72.09 30.75 19.05
C ASP A 8 -71.96 29.22 19.06
N LEU A 9 -73.00 28.50 18.62
CA LEU A 9 -72.95 27.03 18.49
C LEU A 9 -71.95 26.59 17.40
N ARG A 10 -71.87 27.30 16.27
CA ARG A 10 -70.86 27.03 15.22
C ARG A 10 -69.44 27.30 15.70
N ALA A 11 -69.22 28.40 16.44
CA ALA A 11 -67.93 28.74 17.02
C ALA A 11 -67.48 27.71 18.07
N ASN A 12 -68.41 27.29 18.94
CA ASN A 12 -68.17 26.24 19.93
C ASN A 12 -67.92 24.87 19.28
N ALA A 13 -68.64 24.50 18.22
CA ALA A 13 -68.38 23.28 17.47
C ALA A 13 -67.01 23.29 16.77
N LYS A 14 -66.57 24.45 16.26
CA LYS A 14 -65.24 24.62 15.64
C LYS A 14 -64.12 24.51 16.69
N LYS A 15 -64.31 25.08 17.88
CA LYS A 15 -63.42 24.86 19.04
C LYS A 15 -63.42 23.40 19.47
N MET A 16 -64.58 22.76 19.66
CA MET A 16 -64.68 21.35 20.07
C MET A 16 -63.97 20.41 19.07
N ARG A 17 -64.11 20.66 17.76
CA ARG A 17 -63.37 19.93 16.71
C ARG A 17 -61.86 20.15 16.78
N ALA A 18 -61.39 21.34 17.17
CA ALA A 18 -59.97 21.60 17.39
C ALA A 18 -59.46 20.84 18.64
N TRP A 19 -60.21 20.86 19.74
CA TRP A 19 -59.88 20.13 20.97
C TRP A 19 -59.90 18.60 20.77
N MET A 20 -60.79 18.06 19.93
CA MET A 20 -60.79 16.64 19.56
C MET A 20 -59.62 16.22 18.66
N ARG A 21 -58.95 17.15 17.98
CA ARG A 21 -57.78 16.86 17.13
C ARG A 21 -56.47 16.80 17.92
N ILE A 22 -56.41 17.42 19.09
CA ILE A 22 -55.20 17.44 19.94
C ILE A 22 -54.76 16.03 20.36
N PRO A 23 -55.63 15.13 20.85
CA PRO A 23 -55.25 13.76 21.19
C PRO A 23 -54.78 12.95 19.98
N LEU A 24 -55.38 13.19 18.81
CA LEU A 24 -54.99 12.53 17.56
C LEU A 24 -53.59 12.99 17.10
N ILE A 25 -53.30 14.29 17.21
CA ILE A 25 -51.98 14.85 16.90
C ILE A 25 -50.93 14.33 17.88
N LEU A 26 -51.24 14.27 19.19
CA LEU A 26 -50.34 13.71 20.20
C LEU A 26 -50.09 12.21 19.99
N ALA A 27 -51.12 11.44 19.60
CA ALA A 27 -50.96 10.02 19.28
C ALA A 27 -50.07 9.82 18.04
N VAL A 28 -50.22 10.65 17.00
CA VAL A 28 -49.37 10.61 15.81
C VAL A 28 -47.93 11.01 16.16
N LEU A 29 -47.73 12.06 16.96
CA LEU A 29 -46.40 12.46 17.45
C LEU A 29 -45.74 11.36 18.31
N PHE A 30 -46.51 10.69 19.16
CA PHE A 30 -46.01 9.58 19.98
C PHE A 30 -45.61 8.38 19.13
N VAL A 31 -46.41 8.01 18.12
CA VAL A 31 -46.06 6.95 17.17
C VAL A 31 -44.83 7.32 16.33
N LEU A 32 -44.70 8.58 15.91
CA LEU A 32 -43.50 9.07 15.21
C LEU A 32 -42.26 9.06 16.12
N CYS A 33 -42.39 9.42 17.39
CA CYS A 33 -41.29 9.32 18.37
C CYS A 33 -40.91 7.86 18.63
N LEU A 34 -41.87 6.95 18.76
CA LEU A 34 -41.58 5.52 18.92
C LEU A 34 -40.90 4.93 17.68
N ALA A 35 -41.32 5.34 16.49
CA ALA A 35 -40.68 4.93 15.24
C ALA A 35 -39.25 5.47 15.12
N ALA A 36 -39.00 6.73 15.52
CA ALA A 36 -37.67 7.32 15.54
C ALA A 36 -36.74 6.64 16.56
N VAL A 37 -37.23 6.36 17.78
CA VAL A 37 -36.46 5.65 18.82
C VAL A 37 -36.20 4.19 18.45
N ALA A 38 -37.13 3.53 17.75
CA ALA A 38 -36.91 2.17 17.24
C ALA A 38 -35.90 2.14 16.09
N GLN A 39 -35.86 3.20 15.27
CA GLN A 39 -34.89 3.35 14.19
C GLN A 39 -33.46 3.60 14.72
N GLU A 40 -33.31 4.22 15.89
CA GLU A 40 -32.02 4.46 16.56
C GLU A 40 -31.41 3.23 17.25
N ASN A 41 -32.14 2.11 17.41
CA ASN A 41 -31.69 0.98 18.25
C ASN A 41 -31.70 -0.38 17.53
N THR A 42 -31.26 -0.41 16.27
CA THR A 42 -31.02 -1.65 15.52
C THR A 42 -29.53 -1.98 15.47
N ALA A 43 -29.17 -3.26 15.26
CA ALA A 43 -27.78 -3.66 15.08
C ALA A 43 -27.12 -2.91 13.92
N ASP A 44 -27.83 -2.75 12.79
CA ASP A 44 -27.33 -2.00 11.63
C ASP A 44 -27.11 -0.51 11.96
N SER A 45 -28.01 0.14 12.70
CA SER A 45 -27.82 1.53 13.12
C SER A 45 -26.54 1.70 13.96
N TRP A 46 -26.32 0.81 14.94
CA TRP A 46 -25.10 0.83 15.75
C TRP A 46 -23.86 0.48 14.94
N TYR A 47 -23.95 -0.44 13.98
CA TYR A 47 -22.87 -0.78 13.06
C TYR A 47 -22.46 0.41 12.18
N GLN A 48 -23.44 1.10 11.57
CA GLN A 48 -23.17 2.30 10.76
C GLN A 48 -22.58 3.44 11.60
N GLU A 49 -23.06 3.63 12.83
CA GLU A 49 -22.47 4.61 13.75
C GLU A 49 -21.03 4.22 14.13
N GLY A 50 -20.75 2.94 14.36
CA GLY A 50 -19.40 2.43 14.59
C GLY A 50 -18.45 2.71 13.41
N LEU A 51 -18.89 2.46 12.17
CA LEU A 51 -18.13 2.78 10.96
C LEU A 51 -17.85 4.29 10.83
N LYS A 52 -18.85 5.12 11.11
CA LYS A 52 -18.72 6.58 11.07
C LYS A 52 -17.77 7.10 12.14
N LEU A 53 -17.87 6.59 13.37
CA LEU A 53 -16.97 6.95 14.47
C LEU A 53 -15.53 6.51 14.17
N MET A 54 -15.35 5.31 13.61
CA MET A 54 -14.05 4.83 13.14
C MET A 54 -13.47 5.76 12.06
N GLY A 55 -14.28 6.22 11.10
CA GLY A 55 -13.85 7.16 10.06
C GLY A 55 -13.48 8.56 10.59
N ASN A 56 -13.98 8.93 11.78
CA ASN A 56 -13.64 10.18 12.48
C ASN A 56 -12.52 10.00 13.52
N ASP A 57 -11.79 8.87 13.49
CA ASP A 57 -10.75 8.50 14.45
C ASP A 57 -11.21 8.41 15.92
N ASN A 58 -12.52 8.34 16.16
CA ASN A 58 -13.13 8.18 17.49
C ASN A 58 -13.19 6.69 17.86
N TYR A 59 -12.04 6.04 17.96
CA TYR A 59 -11.94 4.58 18.09
C TYR A 59 -12.61 4.02 19.34
N ARG A 60 -12.52 4.71 20.48
CA ARG A 60 -13.16 4.25 21.73
C ARG A 60 -14.68 4.19 21.63
N ASP A 61 -15.29 5.22 21.06
CA ASP A 61 -16.73 5.27 20.88
C ASP A 61 -17.19 4.31 19.77
N ALA A 62 -16.35 4.12 18.74
CA ALA A 62 -16.58 3.12 17.70
C ALA A 62 -16.65 1.70 18.29
N LEU A 63 -15.72 1.33 19.19
CA LEU A 63 -15.77 0.04 19.90
C LEU A 63 -17.07 -0.13 20.69
N ILE A 64 -17.52 0.90 21.40
CA ILE A 64 -18.80 0.87 22.14
C ILE A 64 -19.98 0.65 21.19
N ALA A 65 -19.98 1.33 20.04
CA ALA A 65 -21.03 1.18 19.04
C ALA A 65 -21.04 -0.24 18.46
N PHE A 66 -19.87 -0.80 18.12
CA PHE A 66 -19.78 -2.19 17.66
C PHE A 66 -20.18 -3.19 18.74
N ASP A 67 -19.82 -2.97 20.01
CA ASP A 67 -20.26 -3.84 21.11
C ASP A 67 -21.78 -3.88 21.25
N LYS A 68 -22.45 -2.71 21.18
CA LYS A 68 -23.92 -2.65 21.17
C LYS A 68 -24.52 -3.35 19.95
N ALA A 69 -23.90 -3.23 18.79
CA ALA A 69 -24.35 -3.90 17.59
C ALA A 69 -24.23 -5.44 17.72
N ILE A 70 -23.13 -5.93 18.31
CA ILE A 70 -22.89 -7.35 18.61
C ILE A 70 -23.87 -7.88 19.66
N GLU A 71 -24.22 -7.09 20.68
CA GLU A 71 -25.23 -7.48 21.68
C GLU A 71 -26.61 -7.74 21.06
N ILE A 72 -26.95 -7.01 19.99
CA ILE A 72 -28.23 -7.14 19.28
C ILE A 72 -28.18 -8.26 18.25
N ASP A 73 -27.07 -8.38 17.49
CA ASP A 73 -26.89 -9.36 16.42
C ASP A 73 -25.49 -10.01 16.48
N PRO A 74 -25.28 -11.00 17.36
CA PRO A 74 -23.97 -11.61 17.55
C PRO A 74 -23.54 -12.51 16.40
N GLU A 75 -24.45 -12.89 15.49
CA GLU A 75 -24.14 -13.81 14.37
C GLU A 75 -23.66 -13.06 13.11
N ASN A 76 -23.65 -11.73 13.13
CA ASN A 76 -23.22 -10.92 12.00
C ASN A 76 -21.71 -10.68 12.00
N ALA A 77 -21.00 -11.48 11.21
CA ALA A 77 -19.56 -11.41 11.04
C ALA A 77 -19.02 -10.02 10.65
N SER A 78 -19.81 -9.20 9.93
CA SER A 78 -19.36 -7.87 9.49
C SER A 78 -19.19 -6.92 10.68
N ILE A 79 -20.00 -7.06 11.73
CA ILE A 79 -19.94 -6.21 12.92
C ILE A 79 -18.67 -6.54 13.72
N TRP A 80 -18.40 -7.83 13.93
CA TRP A 80 -17.16 -8.29 14.56
C TRP A 80 -15.93 -7.87 13.77
N MET A 81 -15.96 -7.97 12.45
CA MET A 81 -14.90 -7.49 11.58
C MET A 81 -14.65 -5.99 11.76
N GLY A 82 -15.70 -5.16 11.81
CA GLY A 82 -15.59 -3.73 12.09
C GLY A 82 -14.94 -3.43 13.46
N LYS A 83 -15.29 -4.18 14.50
CA LYS A 83 -14.62 -4.09 15.81
C LYS A 83 -13.13 -4.45 15.73
N GLY A 84 -12.80 -5.52 15.01
CA GLY A 84 -11.42 -5.94 14.80
C GLY A 84 -10.60 -4.88 14.06
N ASP A 85 -11.19 -4.22 13.06
CA ASP A 85 -10.55 -3.14 12.29
C ASP A 85 -10.23 -1.93 13.18
N VAL A 86 -11.11 -1.58 14.12
CA VAL A 86 -10.85 -0.52 15.10
C VAL A 86 -9.69 -0.88 16.01
N LEU A 87 -9.61 -2.13 16.48
CA LEU A 87 -8.49 -2.59 17.32
C LEU A 87 -7.16 -2.53 16.58
N VAL A 88 -7.12 -2.85 15.28
CA VAL A 88 -5.92 -2.65 14.45
C VAL A 88 -5.49 -1.19 14.45
N ARG A 89 -6.44 -0.25 14.25
CA ARG A 89 -6.16 1.20 14.25
C ARG A 89 -5.66 1.70 15.60
N MET A 90 -6.05 1.04 16.69
CA MET A 90 -5.55 1.33 18.04
C MET A 90 -4.19 0.66 18.36
N GLY A 91 -3.69 -0.23 17.49
CA GLY A 91 -2.45 -0.99 17.69
C GLY A 91 -2.62 -2.27 18.50
N ASP A 92 -3.85 -2.67 18.82
CA ASP A 92 -4.18 -3.85 19.62
C ASP A 92 -4.26 -5.12 18.75
N TYR A 93 -3.18 -5.45 18.03
CA TYR A 93 -3.15 -6.52 17.02
C TYR A 93 -3.51 -7.90 17.57
N ASN A 94 -3.05 -8.24 18.78
CA ASN A 94 -3.33 -9.54 19.39
C ASN A 94 -4.82 -9.74 19.70
N GLU A 95 -5.51 -8.68 20.12
CA GLU A 95 -6.94 -8.76 20.41
C GLU A 95 -7.76 -8.71 19.12
N SER A 96 -7.32 -7.90 18.15
CA SER A 96 -7.89 -7.86 16.80
C SER A 96 -7.92 -9.25 16.14
N LEU A 97 -6.82 -10.00 16.20
CA LEU A 97 -6.75 -11.35 15.64
C LEU A 97 -7.79 -12.30 16.25
N LYS A 98 -7.97 -12.28 17.57
CA LYS A 98 -9.02 -13.09 18.24
C LYS A 98 -10.42 -12.69 17.79
N ILE A 99 -10.65 -11.39 17.63
CA ILE A 99 -11.94 -10.87 17.15
C ILE A 99 -12.22 -11.32 15.72
N TYR A 100 -11.20 -11.35 14.85
CA TYR A 100 -11.35 -11.90 13.50
C TYR A 100 -11.59 -13.40 13.48
N GLU A 101 -10.95 -14.17 14.36
CA GLU A 101 -11.22 -15.60 14.51
C GLU A 101 -12.69 -15.86 14.91
N ASN A 102 -13.23 -15.09 15.85
CA ASN A 102 -14.66 -15.16 16.22
C ASN A 102 -15.57 -14.76 15.05
N ALA A 103 -15.22 -13.68 14.34
CA ALA A 103 -15.96 -13.23 13.17
C ALA A 103 -15.98 -14.31 12.07
N LEU A 104 -14.87 -15.04 11.91
CA LEU A 104 -14.75 -16.11 10.93
C LEU A 104 -15.65 -17.29 11.28
N GLU A 105 -15.77 -17.67 12.55
CA GLU A 105 -16.72 -18.70 12.99
C GLU A 105 -18.16 -18.32 12.59
N MET A 106 -18.53 -17.05 12.76
CA MET A 106 -19.86 -16.57 12.35
C MET A 106 -20.03 -16.62 10.82
N ALA A 107 -19.03 -16.17 10.05
CA ALA A 107 -19.07 -16.24 8.59
C ALA A 107 -19.10 -17.70 8.06
N GLU A 108 -18.43 -18.62 8.76
CA GLU A 108 -18.49 -20.05 8.47
C GLU A 108 -19.89 -20.60 8.69
N LYS A 109 -20.54 -20.26 9.81
CA LYS A 109 -21.93 -20.63 10.06
C LYS A 109 -22.86 -20.06 9.00
N THR A 110 -22.76 -18.77 8.67
CA THR A 110 -23.58 -18.14 7.62
C THR A 110 -23.43 -18.84 6.26
N THR A 111 -22.20 -19.17 5.87
CA THR A 111 -21.93 -19.84 4.59
C THR A 111 -22.32 -21.33 4.59
N GLN A 112 -22.38 -21.98 5.76
CA GLN A 112 -22.92 -23.35 5.89
C GLN A 112 -24.45 -23.36 5.84
N ASP A 113 -25.11 -22.45 6.56
CA ASP A 113 -26.57 -22.35 6.62
C ASP A 113 -27.16 -21.84 5.31
N ASN A 114 -26.44 -20.94 4.62
CA ASN A 114 -26.81 -20.42 3.31
C ASN A 114 -25.64 -20.47 2.30
N PRO A 115 -25.35 -21.63 1.70
CA PRO A 115 -24.24 -21.79 0.76
C PRO A 115 -24.35 -20.98 -0.53
N HIS A 116 -25.52 -20.41 -0.81
CA HIS A 116 -25.80 -19.58 -1.97
C HIS A 116 -25.73 -18.07 -1.68
N ASP A 117 -25.38 -17.66 -0.45
CA ASP A 117 -25.18 -16.26 -0.12
C ASP A 117 -23.79 -15.75 -0.57
N ALA A 118 -23.77 -15.03 -1.69
CA ALA A 118 -22.55 -14.43 -2.20
C ALA A 118 -21.92 -13.39 -1.24
N ARG A 119 -22.70 -12.67 -0.43
CA ARG A 119 -22.16 -11.69 0.53
C ARG A 119 -21.47 -12.40 1.70
N GLY A 120 -22.05 -13.46 2.23
CA GLY A 120 -21.41 -14.29 3.25
C GLY A 120 -20.04 -14.81 2.81
N TRP A 121 -19.93 -15.29 1.57
CA TRP A 121 -18.64 -15.72 1.00
C TRP A 121 -17.64 -14.56 0.82
N LEU A 122 -18.11 -13.37 0.45
CA LEU A 122 -17.27 -12.17 0.37
C LEU A 122 -16.71 -11.78 1.75
N VAL A 123 -17.56 -11.68 2.77
CA VAL A 123 -17.15 -11.37 4.15
C VAL A 123 -16.17 -12.41 4.68
N LYS A 124 -16.41 -13.69 4.38
CA LYS A 124 -15.50 -14.77 4.75
C LYS A 124 -14.11 -14.60 4.13
N GLY A 125 -14.04 -14.20 2.86
CA GLY A 125 -12.77 -13.89 2.20
C GLY A 125 -12.07 -12.68 2.82
N GLU A 126 -12.81 -11.62 3.15
CA GLU A 126 -12.28 -10.42 3.81
C GLU A 126 -11.67 -10.71 5.19
N LEU A 127 -12.25 -11.65 5.92
CA LEU A 127 -11.71 -12.14 7.20
C LEU A 127 -10.46 -12.99 7.00
N PHE A 128 -10.42 -13.86 5.99
CA PHE A 128 -9.21 -14.61 5.66
C PHE A 128 -8.02 -13.71 5.33
N ILE A 129 -8.23 -12.61 4.61
CA ILE A 129 -7.17 -11.60 4.37
C ILE A 129 -6.63 -11.03 5.68
N ARG A 130 -7.51 -10.66 6.62
CA ARG A 130 -7.12 -10.06 7.92
C ARG A 130 -6.32 -11.00 8.81
N ILE A 131 -6.45 -12.31 8.62
CA ILE A 131 -5.66 -13.34 9.32
C ILE A 131 -4.56 -13.95 8.44
N PHE A 132 -4.20 -13.28 7.33
CA PHE A 132 -3.10 -13.65 6.43
C PHE A 132 -3.25 -15.02 5.75
N LYS A 133 -4.49 -15.44 5.46
CA LYS A 133 -4.83 -16.68 4.75
C LYS A 133 -5.26 -16.38 3.31
N ASN A 134 -4.27 -16.01 2.48
CA ASN A 134 -4.50 -15.50 1.12
C ASN A 134 -5.18 -16.53 0.19
N ASP A 135 -4.81 -17.80 0.28
CA ASP A 135 -5.36 -18.87 -0.56
C ASP A 135 -6.84 -19.13 -0.26
N GLU A 136 -7.20 -19.20 1.03
CA GLU A 136 -8.58 -19.35 1.48
C GLU A 136 -9.42 -18.13 1.12
N ALA A 137 -8.85 -16.93 1.18
CA ALA A 137 -9.51 -15.70 0.72
C ALA A 137 -9.84 -15.76 -0.77
N ILE A 138 -8.87 -16.13 -1.63
CA ILE A 138 -9.09 -16.26 -3.08
C ILE A 138 -10.18 -17.29 -3.38
N ASN A 139 -10.22 -18.40 -2.66
CA ASN A 139 -11.27 -19.42 -2.79
C ASN A 139 -12.65 -18.88 -2.40
N ALA A 140 -12.75 -18.17 -1.27
CA ALA A 140 -14.00 -17.57 -0.81
C ALA A 140 -14.51 -16.50 -1.79
N TYR A 141 -13.64 -15.61 -2.28
CA TYR A 141 -14.02 -14.62 -3.29
C TYR A 141 -14.41 -15.27 -4.62
N SER A 142 -13.70 -16.34 -5.03
CA SER A 142 -14.08 -17.10 -6.23
C SER A 142 -15.50 -17.64 -6.08
N ARG A 143 -15.83 -18.21 -4.92
CA ARG A 143 -17.19 -18.69 -4.66
C ARG A 143 -18.23 -17.57 -4.68
N ALA A 144 -17.92 -16.40 -4.11
CA ALA A 144 -18.79 -15.22 -4.18
C ALA A 144 -19.05 -14.78 -5.63
N THR A 145 -18.02 -14.75 -6.48
CA THR A 145 -18.14 -14.38 -7.90
C THR A 145 -18.87 -15.42 -8.75
N GLU A 146 -18.79 -16.70 -8.41
CA GLU A 146 -19.56 -17.76 -9.06
C GLU A 146 -21.06 -17.65 -8.74
N LEU A 147 -21.39 -17.39 -7.47
CA LEU A 147 -22.77 -17.24 -7.01
C LEU A 147 -23.40 -15.95 -7.53
N ASN A 148 -22.64 -14.87 -7.59
CA ASN A 148 -23.07 -13.61 -8.17
C ASN A 148 -22.01 -13.04 -9.14
N PRO A 149 -22.07 -13.38 -10.44
CA PRO A 149 -21.14 -12.87 -11.44
C PRO A 149 -21.17 -11.35 -11.64
N LYS A 150 -22.21 -10.66 -11.16
CA LYS A 150 -22.34 -9.20 -11.22
C LYS A 150 -21.85 -8.49 -9.95
N TYR A 151 -21.22 -9.20 -9.04
CA TYR A 151 -20.72 -8.62 -7.79
C TYR A 151 -19.35 -7.95 -7.99
N ALA A 152 -19.34 -6.66 -8.35
CA ALA A 152 -18.12 -5.91 -8.65
C ALA A 152 -17.09 -5.98 -7.50
N GLU A 153 -17.54 -5.80 -6.26
CA GLU A 153 -16.68 -5.85 -5.08
C GLU A 153 -16.00 -7.21 -4.88
N ALA A 154 -16.71 -8.33 -5.09
CA ALA A 154 -16.10 -9.66 -4.97
C ALA A 154 -15.04 -9.91 -6.04
N TRP A 155 -15.24 -9.40 -7.26
CA TRP A 155 -14.23 -9.44 -8.32
C TRP A 155 -13.02 -8.58 -7.98
N TYR A 156 -13.23 -7.39 -7.42
CA TYR A 156 -12.15 -6.52 -6.95
C TYR A 156 -11.32 -7.21 -5.87
N GLN A 157 -11.96 -7.70 -4.81
CA GLN A 157 -11.29 -8.36 -3.69
C GLN A 157 -10.54 -9.63 -4.13
N LYS A 158 -11.10 -10.40 -5.08
CA LYS A 158 -10.40 -11.52 -5.72
C LYS A 158 -9.13 -11.05 -6.44
N GLY A 159 -9.22 -9.99 -7.23
CA GLY A 159 -8.09 -9.41 -7.95
C GLY A 159 -6.98 -8.90 -7.02
N ALA A 160 -7.35 -8.17 -5.97
CA ALA A 160 -6.42 -7.69 -4.96
C ALA A 160 -5.71 -8.83 -4.21
N ALA A 161 -6.44 -9.87 -3.81
CA ALA A 161 -5.86 -11.04 -3.16
C ALA A 161 -4.91 -11.83 -4.08
N LEU A 162 -5.26 -11.95 -5.37
CA LEU A 162 -4.37 -12.56 -6.38
C LEU A 162 -3.10 -11.75 -6.59
N ASN A 163 -3.16 -10.41 -6.58
CA ASN A 163 -1.98 -9.55 -6.65
C ASN A 163 -1.02 -9.80 -5.47
N LEU A 164 -1.55 -9.88 -4.24
CA LEU A 164 -0.76 -10.17 -3.05
C LEU A 164 -0.07 -11.53 -3.18
N LYS A 165 -0.82 -12.58 -3.52
CA LYS A 165 -0.29 -13.92 -3.74
C LYS A 165 0.78 -13.94 -4.83
N ALA A 166 0.58 -13.24 -5.94
CA ALA A 166 1.52 -13.21 -7.05
C ALA A 166 2.90 -12.65 -6.64
N GLY A 167 2.94 -11.72 -5.68
CA GLY A 167 4.19 -11.17 -5.14
C GLY A 167 4.99 -12.14 -4.26
N GLU A 168 4.36 -13.18 -3.73
CA GLU A 168 4.98 -14.20 -2.87
C GLU A 168 5.52 -15.41 -3.66
N LEU A 169 5.09 -15.56 -4.91
CA LEU A 169 5.40 -16.72 -5.74
C LEU A 169 6.74 -16.57 -6.49
N PRO A 170 7.34 -17.69 -6.94
CA PRO A 170 8.43 -17.66 -7.91
C PRO A 170 7.97 -17.04 -9.24
N GLU A 171 8.89 -16.36 -9.94
CA GLU A 171 8.65 -15.57 -11.16
C GLU A 171 7.70 -16.23 -12.19
N GLN A 172 7.89 -17.52 -12.49
CA GLN A 172 7.06 -18.23 -13.48
C GLN A 172 5.58 -18.37 -13.06
N GLU A 173 5.34 -18.56 -11.76
CA GLU A 173 4.00 -18.69 -11.19
C GLU A 173 3.37 -17.31 -10.91
N SER A 174 4.19 -16.31 -10.58
CA SER A 174 3.78 -14.92 -10.40
C SER A 174 3.12 -14.37 -11.66
N ALA A 175 3.75 -14.52 -12.84
CA ALA A 175 3.21 -13.98 -14.08
C ALA A 175 1.80 -14.49 -14.41
N LYS A 176 1.56 -15.79 -14.22
CA LYS A 176 0.23 -16.39 -14.41
C LYS A 176 -0.78 -15.83 -13.42
N THR A 177 -0.39 -15.74 -12.14
CA THR A 177 -1.27 -15.24 -11.08
C THR A 177 -1.63 -13.76 -11.28
N TYR A 178 -0.70 -12.94 -11.77
CA TYR A 178 -0.98 -11.56 -12.15
C TYR A 178 -1.95 -11.44 -13.35
N GLU A 179 -1.92 -12.34 -14.34
CA GLU A 179 -2.91 -12.34 -15.42
C GLU A 179 -4.32 -12.74 -14.91
N GLU A 180 -4.40 -13.64 -13.92
CA GLU A 180 -5.65 -13.96 -13.23
C GLU A 180 -6.17 -12.74 -12.44
N ALA A 181 -5.29 -12.03 -11.74
CA ALA A 181 -5.61 -10.78 -11.05
C ALA A 181 -6.13 -9.71 -12.03
N PHE A 182 -5.44 -9.51 -13.15
CA PHE A 182 -5.82 -8.58 -14.21
C PHE A 182 -7.22 -8.88 -14.75
N THR A 183 -7.53 -10.15 -14.96
CA THR A 183 -8.86 -10.58 -15.43
C THR A 183 -9.95 -10.25 -14.40
N ALA A 184 -9.71 -10.55 -13.12
CA ALA A 184 -10.66 -10.25 -12.05
C ALA A 184 -10.89 -8.74 -11.88
N LEU A 185 -9.82 -7.93 -11.91
CA LEU A 185 -9.89 -6.48 -11.80
C LEU A 185 -10.62 -5.85 -12.99
N ASN A 186 -10.37 -6.32 -14.21
CA ASN A 186 -11.14 -5.86 -15.38
C ASN A 186 -12.61 -6.21 -15.26
N LYS A 187 -12.96 -7.37 -14.67
CA LYS A 187 -14.36 -7.72 -14.44
C LYS A 187 -15.02 -6.81 -13.42
N ALA A 188 -14.30 -6.44 -12.35
CA ALA A 188 -14.77 -5.45 -11.39
C ALA A 188 -15.04 -4.09 -12.05
N ILE A 189 -14.10 -3.61 -12.88
CA ILE A 189 -14.19 -2.35 -13.61
C ILE A 189 -15.31 -2.37 -14.67
N GLU A 190 -15.53 -3.50 -15.35
CA GLU A 190 -16.63 -3.64 -16.31
C GLU A 190 -17.99 -3.48 -15.61
N LEU A 191 -18.11 -4.02 -14.40
CA LEU A 191 -19.34 -3.96 -13.60
C LEU A 191 -19.53 -2.60 -12.93
N ASP A 192 -18.43 -1.98 -12.48
CA ASP A 192 -18.41 -0.63 -11.91
C ASP A 192 -17.20 0.17 -12.42
N PRO A 193 -17.38 0.95 -13.51
CA PRO A 193 -16.31 1.79 -14.05
C PRO A 193 -15.82 2.89 -13.10
N GLY A 194 -16.61 3.23 -12.07
CA GLY A 194 -16.28 4.22 -11.05
C GLY A 194 -15.42 3.68 -9.91
N TYR A 195 -15.08 2.39 -9.91
CA TYR A 195 -14.33 1.74 -8.84
C TYR A 195 -12.84 2.13 -8.88
N GLY A 196 -12.51 3.31 -8.36
CA GLY A 196 -11.15 3.88 -8.39
C GLY A 196 -10.06 2.95 -7.81
N LYS A 197 -10.35 2.21 -6.73
CA LYS A 197 -9.41 1.24 -6.16
C LYS A 197 -9.09 0.08 -7.11
N ALA A 198 -10.08 -0.40 -7.88
CA ALA A 198 -9.85 -1.44 -8.88
C ALA A 198 -8.96 -0.96 -10.03
N TRP A 199 -9.10 0.31 -10.43
CA TRP A 199 -8.20 0.94 -11.41
C TRP A 199 -6.78 1.06 -10.87
N ASN A 200 -6.61 1.46 -9.61
CA ASN A 200 -5.30 1.54 -8.97
C ASN A 200 -4.61 0.17 -8.94
N ASP A 201 -5.30 -0.85 -8.45
CA ASP A 201 -4.73 -2.20 -8.32
C ASP A 201 -4.47 -2.82 -9.70
N LYS A 202 -5.28 -2.49 -10.72
CA LYS A 202 -5.01 -2.86 -12.12
C LYS A 202 -3.72 -2.22 -12.62
N GLY A 203 -3.47 -0.95 -12.28
CA GLY A 203 -2.22 -0.25 -12.59
C GLY A 203 -0.99 -0.98 -12.06
N TYR A 204 -1.03 -1.42 -10.79
CA TYR A 204 0.04 -2.21 -10.17
C TYR A 204 0.17 -3.62 -10.75
N THR A 205 -0.95 -4.29 -11.09
CA THR A 205 -0.91 -5.59 -11.79
C THR A 205 -0.20 -5.46 -13.13
N LEU A 206 -0.56 -4.45 -13.93
CA LEU A 206 0.03 -4.21 -15.24
C LEU A 206 1.51 -3.84 -15.14
N LEU A 207 1.89 -3.05 -14.13
CA LEU A 207 3.28 -2.74 -13.81
C LEU A 207 4.08 -4.02 -13.53
N SER A 208 3.52 -4.93 -12.73
CA SER A 208 4.15 -6.21 -12.39
C SER A 208 4.28 -7.10 -13.63
N LEU A 209 3.23 -7.22 -14.44
CA LEU A 209 3.24 -7.96 -15.71
C LEU A 209 4.25 -7.39 -16.71
N ALA A 210 4.43 -6.07 -16.75
CA ALA A 210 5.41 -5.42 -17.61
C ALA A 210 6.86 -5.86 -17.29
N ARG A 211 7.13 -6.21 -16.03
CA ARG A 211 8.45 -6.66 -15.56
C ARG A 211 8.76 -8.13 -15.92
N PHE A 212 7.76 -9.02 -15.87
CA PHE A 212 7.96 -10.47 -16.08
C PHE A 212 8.00 -10.92 -17.56
N ASN A 213 7.25 -10.28 -18.46
CA ASN A 213 7.09 -10.74 -19.85
C ASN A 213 7.91 -9.91 -20.87
N GLY A 214 9.24 -9.85 -20.68
CA GLY A 214 10.14 -9.33 -21.70
C GLY A 214 10.09 -7.81 -21.92
N LYS A 215 9.78 -7.04 -20.88
CA LYS A 215 9.76 -5.56 -20.91
C LYS A 215 8.78 -5.05 -21.96
N ASN A 216 7.49 -5.28 -21.73
CA ASN A 216 6.44 -4.87 -22.66
C ASN A 216 6.07 -3.39 -22.45
N PHE A 217 6.51 -2.52 -23.37
CA PHE A 217 6.23 -1.08 -23.33
C PHE A 217 4.73 -0.77 -23.22
N ASN A 218 3.89 -1.56 -23.89
CA ASN A 218 2.45 -1.34 -23.91
C ASN A 218 1.83 -1.54 -22.53
N ARG A 219 2.32 -2.51 -21.75
CA ARG A 219 1.81 -2.75 -20.39
C ARG A 219 2.13 -1.61 -19.44
N TYR A 220 3.26 -0.91 -19.62
CA TYR A 220 3.53 0.31 -18.87
C TYR A 220 2.56 1.44 -19.27
N ASN A 221 2.23 1.61 -20.55
CA ASN A 221 1.23 2.61 -20.97
C ASN A 221 -0.16 2.29 -20.40
N GLU A 222 -0.61 1.04 -20.50
CA GLU A 222 -1.88 0.59 -19.91
C GLU A 222 -1.92 0.82 -18.38
N SER A 223 -0.77 0.65 -17.71
CA SER A 223 -0.62 0.90 -16.27
C SER A 223 -0.78 2.39 -15.95
N LEU A 224 -0.14 3.28 -16.72
CA LEU A 224 -0.30 4.74 -16.57
C LEU A 224 -1.76 5.18 -16.78
N GLU A 225 -2.43 4.67 -17.82
CA GLU A 225 -3.85 4.94 -18.06
C GLU A 225 -4.73 4.49 -16.89
N ALA A 226 -4.44 3.33 -16.32
CA ALA A 226 -5.17 2.82 -15.16
C ALA A 226 -4.98 3.72 -13.93
N PHE A 227 -3.75 4.20 -13.68
CA PHE A 227 -3.50 5.14 -12.59
C PHE A 227 -4.15 6.52 -12.82
N ASP A 228 -4.16 7.02 -14.06
CA ASP A 228 -4.86 8.27 -14.39
C ASP A 228 -6.36 8.16 -14.10
N ARG A 229 -6.99 7.03 -14.46
CA ARG A 229 -8.38 6.75 -14.11
C ARG A 229 -8.58 6.63 -12.60
N ALA A 230 -7.65 6.00 -11.88
CA ALA A 230 -7.72 5.92 -10.43
C ALA A 230 -7.67 7.31 -9.78
N ILE A 231 -6.74 8.17 -10.19
CA ILE A 231 -6.58 9.55 -9.68
C ILE A 231 -7.84 10.39 -9.96
N GLU A 232 -8.46 10.25 -11.14
CA GLU A 232 -9.70 10.95 -11.48
C GLU A 232 -10.89 10.53 -10.59
N LEU A 233 -10.97 9.24 -10.27
CA LEU A 233 -12.10 8.65 -9.55
C LEU A 233 -11.98 8.75 -8.02
N ILE A 234 -10.76 8.80 -7.49
CA ILE A 234 -10.49 8.92 -6.06
C ILE A 234 -10.58 10.41 -5.67
N SER A 235 -11.63 10.81 -4.95
CA SER A 235 -11.82 12.21 -4.52
C SER A 235 -10.69 12.68 -3.59
N ALA A 236 -10.34 13.97 -3.69
CA ALA A 236 -9.20 14.56 -2.98
C ALA A 236 -9.39 14.76 -1.46
N GLU A 237 -10.62 14.70 -0.94
CA GLU A 237 -10.90 14.90 0.49
C GLU A 237 -10.97 13.60 1.29
N ASP A 238 -11.63 12.54 0.78
CA ASP A 238 -11.81 11.29 1.53
C ASP A 238 -10.67 10.29 1.39
N SER A 239 -9.67 10.56 0.53
CA SER A 239 -8.72 9.52 0.09
C SER A 239 -7.37 10.04 -0.42
N ARG A 240 -6.80 11.08 0.22
CA ARG A 240 -5.46 11.60 -0.12
C ARG A 240 -4.40 10.50 -0.21
N GLN A 241 -4.44 9.53 0.70
CA GLN A 241 -3.53 8.38 0.70
C GLN A 241 -3.70 7.49 -0.54
N PHE A 242 -4.93 7.18 -0.96
CA PHE A 242 -5.15 6.39 -2.18
C PHE A 242 -4.76 7.15 -3.45
N SER A 243 -4.95 8.47 -3.47
CA SER A 243 -4.44 9.31 -4.57
C SER A 243 -2.91 9.29 -4.61
N ALA A 244 -2.25 9.39 -3.44
CA ALA A 244 -0.80 9.29 -3.31
C ALA A 244 -0.27 7.94 -3.84
N LEU A 245 -0.92 6.82 -3.49
CA LEU A 245 -0.58 5.49 -4.03
C LEU A 245 -0.69 5.44 -5.57
N ALA A 246 -1.74 6.01 -6.16
CA ALA A 246 -1.84 6.01 -7.62
C ALA A 246 -0.73 6.85 -8.30
N TRP A 247 -0.34 7.99 -7.69
CA TRP A 247 0.81 8.77 -8.16
C TRP A 247 2.15 8.05 -7.99
N GLU A 248 2.31 7.30 -6.90
CA GLU A 248 3.47 6.45 -6.66
C GLU A 248 3.57 5.37 -7.74
N GLY A 249 2.46 4.70 -8.04
CA GLY A 249 2.34 3.75 -9.14
C GLY A 249 2.77 4.34 -10.49
N LYS A 250 2.37 5.58 -10.79
CA LYS A 250 2.85 6.30 -11.99
C LYS A 250 4.35 6.53 -11.98
N ALA A 251 4.92 6.97 -10.86
CA ALA A 251 6.36 7.18 -10.73
C ALA A 251 7.12 5.87 -11.02
N LEU A 252 6.67 4.76 -10.45
CA LEU A 252 7.25 3.44 -10.68
C LEU A 252 7.11 2.95 -12.13
N ALA A 253 5.97 3.23 -12.78
CA ALA A 253 5.76 2.90 -14.19
C ALA A 253 6.70 3.69 -15.10
N PHE A 254 6.85 4.99 -14.87
CA PHE A 254 7.79 5.83 -15.61
C PHE A 254 9.24 5.39 -15.42
N VAL A 255 9.66 5.07 -14.19
CA VAL A 255 11.01 4.51 -13.94
C VAL A 255 11.23 3.19 -14.67
N GLY A 256 10.23 2.30 -14.65
CA GLY A 256 10.29 1.04 -15.40
C GLY A 256 10.44 1.25 -16.90
N MET A 257 9.70 2.20 -17.47
CA MET A 257 9.85 2.61 -18.88
C MET A 257 11.23 3.21 -19.15
N SER A 258 11.74 4.10 -18.29
CA SER A 258 13.07 4.71 -18.46
C SER A 258 14.17 3.66 -18.49
N ASN A 259 14.15 2.71 -17.56
CA ASN A 259 15.11 1.61 -17.54
C ASN A 259 15.08 0.80 -18.84
N MET A 260 13.88 0.47 -19.31
CA MET A 260 13.68 -0.25 -20.56
C MET A 260 14.17 0.55 -21.78
N LEU A 261 13.92 1.87 -21.82
CA LEU A 261 14.40 2.75 -22.89
C LEU A 261 15.92 2.87 -22.89
N ASN A 262 16.55 2.94 -21.71
CA ASN A 262 18.00 2.92 -21.56
C ASN A 262 18.61 1.60 -22.09
N ASP A 263 17.97 0.46 -21.82
CA ASP A 263 18.40 -0.84 -22.37
C ASP A 263 18.29 -0.90 -23.90
N MET A 264 17.43 -0.07 -24.49
CA MET A 264 17.28 0.10 -25.95
C MET A 264 18.16 1.22 -26.51
N ASP A 265 19.06 1.81 -25.71
CA ASP A 265 19.91 2.97 -26.04
C ASP A 265 19.12 4.23 -26.43
N ARG A 266 17.86 4.35 -26.00
CA ARG A 266 16.97 5.50 -26.22
C ARG A 266 17.03 6.49 -25.06
N LYS A 267 18.23 7.03 -24.80
CA LYS A 267 18.55 7.79 -23.59
C LYS A 267 17.77 9.09 -23.41
N ASP A 268 17.47 9.80 -24.50
CA ASP A 268 16.71 11.06 -24.43
C ASP A 268 15.27 10.81 -23.97
N GLU A 269 14.62 9.79 -24.54
CA GLU A 269 13.27 9.39 -24.12
C GLU A 269 13.25 8.82 -22.71
N ALA A 270 14.29 8.07 -22.31
CA ALA A 270 14.44 7.60 -20.95
C ALA A 270 14.53 8.77 -19.94
N ARG A 271 15.25 9.84 -20.31
CA ARG A 271 15.35 11.07 -19.52
C ARG A 271 14.00 11.78 -19.40
N GLU A 272 13.24 11.88 -20.48
CA GLU A 272 11.89 12.45 -20.44
C GLU A 272 10.99 11.70 -19.45
N ARG A 273 10.97 10.36 -19.53
CA ARG A 273 10.21 9.53 -18.60
C ARG A 273 10.69 9.68 -17.15
N TYR A 274 11.99 9.88 -16.91
CA TYR A 274 12.49 10.15 -15.57
C TYR A 274 12.00 11.48 -15.02
N GLU A 275 11.91 12.54 -15.83
CA GLU A 275 11.35 13.82 -15.38
C GLU A 275 9.84 13.71 -15.07
N GLU A 276 9.10 12.88 -15.82
CA GLU A 276 7.71 12.55 -15.51
C GLU A 276 7.60 11.77 -14.18
N ALA A 277 8.52 10.84 -13.91
CA ALA A 277 8.60 10.14 -12.64
C ALA A 277 8.90 11.08 -11.46
N LEU A 278 9.80 12.05 -11.63
CA LEU A 278 10.10 13.07 -10.62
C LEU A 278 8.87 13.92 -10.28
N THR A 279 8.12 14.33 -11.31
CA THR A 279 6.87 15.08 -11.15
C THR A 279 5.84 14.26 -10.38
N ALA A 280 5.71 12.97 -10.70
CA ALA A 280 4.82 12.07 -9.96
C ALA A 280 5.25 11.90 -8.49
N CYS A 281 6.56 11.75 -8.21
CA CYS A 281 7.07 11.71 -6.83
C CYS A 281 6.72 12.99 -6.05
N ASP A 282 6.81 14.16 -6.67
CA ASP A 282 6.45 15.43 -6.02
C ASP A 282 4.97 15.49 -5.66
N ARG A 283 4.09 14.91 -6.48
CA ARG A 283 2.66 14.77 -6.16
C ARG A 283 2.41 13.83 -4.99
N VAL A 284 3.15 12.71 -4.89
CA VAL A 284 3.07 11.82 -3.72
C VAL A 284 3.46 12.58 -2.44
N ILE A 285 4.61 13.25 -2.46
CA ILE A 285 5.14 14.00 -1.30
C ILE A 285 4.18 15.12 -0.87
N GLU A 286 3.48 15.76 -1.80
CA GLU A 286 2.47 16.80 -1.49
C GLU A 286 1.21 16.21 -0.84
N LEU A 287 0.76 15.04 -1.30
CA LEU A 287 -0.48 14.41 -0.84
C LEU A 287 -0.33 13.70 0.51
N ASP A 288 0.80 13.04 0.72
CA ASP A 288 1.11 12.26 1.92
C ASP A 288 2.62 12.34 2.23
N PRO A 289 3.06 13.39 2.92
CA PRO A 289 4.49 13.64 3.17
C PRO A 289 5.18 12.61 4.05
N ASP A 290 4.42 11.88 4.87
CA ASP A 290 4.93 11.09 5.99
C ASP A 290 5.02 9.60 5.63
N PHE A 291 3.92 8.99 5.16
CA PHE A 291 3.88 7.57 4.86
C PHE A 291 4.44 7.28 3.46
N THR A 292 3.66 7.48 2.39
CA THR A 292 4.15 7.25 1.01
C THR A 292 5.21 8.28 0.57
N GLY A 293 5.22 9.47 1.15
CA GLY A 293 6.16 10.53 0.82
C GLY A 293 7.61 10.20 1.15
N GLN A 294 7.88 9.36 2.16
CA GLN A 294 9.25 8.89 2.43
C GLN A 294 9.78 8.07 1.26
N GLU A 295 9.02 7.07 0.83
CA GLU A 295 9.38 6.18 -0.27
C GLU A 295 9.52 6.95 -1.59
N ALA A 296 8.61 7.91 -1.84
CA ALA A 296 8.71 8.80 -2.98
C ALA A 296 9.98 9.66 -2.97
N ARG A 297 10.46 10.13 -1.80
CA ARG A 297 11.74 10.86 -1.71
C ARG A 297 12.94 9.97 -2.07
N LEU A 298 12.92 8.68 -1.69
CA LEU A 298 13.99 7.74 -2.06
C LEU A 298 13.98 7.45 -3.56
N LEU A 299 12.79 7.19 -4.12
CA LEU A 299 12.63 6.98 -5.55
C LEU A 299 13.13 8.20 -6.32
N LYS A 300 12.72 9.40 -5.88
CA LYS A 300 13.20 10.68 -6.40
C LYS A 300 14.72 10.81 -6.32
N ALA A 301 15.32 10.47 -5.18
CA ALA A 301 16.77 10.52 -4.99
C ALA A 301 17.51 9.59 -5.96
N GLY A 302 17.03 8.37 -6.14
CA GLY A 302 17.57 7.40 -7.09
C GLY A 302 17.50 7.91 -8.54
N ILE A 303 16.32 8.40 -8.96
CA ILE A 303 16.14 8.98 -10.31
C ILE A 303 17.10 10.16 -10.55
N LEU A 304 17.21 11.08 -9.59
CA LEU A 304 18.11 12.23 -9.69
C LEU A 304 19.58 11.78 -9.79
N SER A 305 19.97 10.72 -9.09
CA SER A 305 21.32 10.15 -9.23
C SER A 305 21.55 9.59 -10.63
N GLU A 306 20.58 8.89 -11.23
CA GLU A 306 20.70 8.34 -12.59
C GLU A 306 20.74 9.44 -13.66
N LEU A 307 20.09 10.58 -13.40
CA LEU A 307 20.17 11.78 -14.23
C LEU A 307 21.46 12.59 -14.04
N GLY A 308 22.33 12.21 -13.09
CA GLY A 308 23.54 12.96 -12.73
C GLY A 308 23.26 14.26 -11.95
N ARG A 309 22.03 14.47 -11.48
CA ARG A 309 21.59 15.62 -10.66
C ARG A 309 21.91 15.36 -9.19
N TYR A 310 23.18 15.12 -8.89
CA TYR A 310 23.61 14.56 -7.60
C TYR A 310 23.28 15.45 -6.40
N ASN A 311 23.44 16.77 -6.48
CA ASN A 311 23.10 17.66 -5.37
C ASN A 311 21.61 17.58 -5.00
N GLU A 312 20.73 17.51 -5.99
CA GLU A 312 19.29 17.35 -5.74
C GLU A 312 18.96 15.96 -5.19
N SER A 313 19.70 14.93 -5.64
CA SER A 313 19.61 13.57 -5.08
C SER A 313 19.95 13.56 -3.59
N LEU A 314 21.03 14.23 -3.18
CA LEU A 314 21.41 14.35 -1.76
C LEU A 314 20.34 15.04 -0.93
N VAL A 315 19.73 16.11 -1.44
CA VAL A 315 18.60 16.80 -0.77
C VAL A 315 17.41 15.88 -0.59
N ALA A 316 17.08 15.07 -1.60
CA ALA A 316 15.99 14.10 -1.51
C ALA A 316 16.29 12.99 -0.48
N TYR A 317 17.54 12.48 -0.41
CA TYR A 317 17.97 11.55 0.63
C TYR A 317 17.89 12.16 2.03
N ASP A 318 18.33 13.41 2.21
CA ASP A 318 18.25 14.09 3.51
C ASP A 318 16.79 14.28 3.96
N GLY A 319 15.90 14.58 3.02
CA GLY A 319 14.46 14.61 3.28
C GLY A 319 13.90 13.25 3.69
N ALA A 320 14.29 12.16 3.01
CA ALA A 320 13.86 10.81 3.34
C ALA A 320 14.38 10.34 4.71
N ILE A 321 15.67 10.61 5.01
CA ILE A 321 16.30 10.32 6.31
C ILE A 321 15.61 11.07 7.44
N SER A 322 15.28 12.35 7.22
CA SER A 322 14.65 13.19 8.24
C SER A 322 13.21 12.77 8.55
N SER A 323 12.54 12.05 7.64
CA SER A 323 11.19 11.53 7.85
C SER A 323 11.15 10.12 8.45
N VAL A 324 12.30 9.48 8.71
CA VAL A 324 12.34 8.12 9.30
C VAL A 324 11.81 8.15 10.74
N PRO A 325 10.79 7.36 11.07
CA PRO A 325 10.34 7.18 12.45
C PRO A 325 11.48 6.70 13.36
N ALA A 326 11.54 7.21 14.59
CA ALA A 326 12.66 6.94 15.50
C ALA A 326 12.83 5.45 15.87
N ASP A 327 11.74 4.68 15.81
CA ASP A 327 11.70 3.23 16.03
C ASP A 327 12.22 2.42 14.84
N LEU A 328 12.32 3.03 13.65
CA LEU A 328 12.85 2.41 12.42
C LEU A 328 14.28 2.85 12.11
N VAL A 329 15.13 3.00 13.13
CA VAL A 329 16.50 3.54 13.01
C VAL A 329 17.40 2.76 12.02
N LEU A 330 17.15 1.46 11.79
CA LEU A 330 17.88 0.68 10.79
C LEU A 330 17.64 1.19 9.36
N LEU A 331 16.45 1.73 9.10
CA LEU A 331 16.10 2.33 7.81
C LEU A 331 16.94 3.59 7.53
N THR A 332 17.20 4.39 8.58
CA THR A 332 18.15 5.52 8.51
C THR A 332 19.52 5.07 8.04
N ALA A 333 20.05 3.96 8.58
CA ALA A 333 21.36 3.43 8.18
C ALA A 333 21.38 3.04 6.70
N THR A 334 20.33 2.39 6.21
CA THR A 334 20.17 2.02 4.80
C THR A 334 20.16 3.25 3.89
N PHE A 335 19.36 4.27 4.22
CA PHE A 335 19.29 5.49 3.41
C PHE A 335 20.61 6.28 3.41
N MET A 336 21.33 6.29 4.54
CA MET A 336 22.67 6.86 4.61
C MET A 336 23.67 6.08 3.73
N ALA A 337 23.56 4.75 3.69
CA ALA A 337 24.37 3.93 2.79
C ALA A 337 24.08 4.26 1.32
N ASP A 338 22.83 4.42 0.93
CA ASP A 338 22.45 4.79 -0.44
C ASP A 338 22.90 6.22 -0.79
N LYS A 339 22.71 7.19 0.12
CA LYS A 339 23.24 8.55 -0.01
C LYS A 339 24.75 8.54 -0.24
N SER A 340 25.49 7.69 0.47
CA SER A 340 26.95 7.60 0.30
C SER A 340 27.38 7.11 -1.08
N SER A 341 26.57 6.29 -1.75
CA SER A 341 26.82 5.87 -3.13
C SER A 341 26.82 7.07 -4.08
N VAL A 342 25.90 8.02 -3.86
CA VAL A 342 25.83 9.28 -4.62
C VAL A 342 27.06 10.15 -4.35
N LEU A 343 27.47 10.29 -3.09
CA LEU A 343 28.69 11.02 -2.72
C LEU A 343 29.94 10.43 -3.39
N VAL A 344 30.05 9.09 -3.46
CA VAL A 344 31.13 8.42 -4.19
C VAL A 344 31.08 8.73 -5.69
N LYS A 345 29.90 8.69 -6.32
CA LYS A 345 29.73 9.07 -7.74
C LYS A 345 30.11 10.54 -8.01
N MET A 346 29.92 11.43 -7.04
CA MET A 346 30.34 12.83 -7.10
C MET A 346 31.85 13.04 -6.94
N GLY A 347 32.58 12.06 -6.39
CA GLY A 347 33.97 12.19 -6.01
C GLY A 347 34.21 12.73 -4.60
N GLU A 348 33.15 12.92 -3.81
CA GLU A 348 33.20 13.44 -2.43
C GLU A 348 33.49 12.31 -1.43
N TYR A 349 34.65 11.67 -1.58
CA TYR A 349 34.97 10.41 -0.90
C TYR A 349 35.06 10.52 0.62
N GLU A 350 35.58 11.63 1.17
CA GLU A 350 35.69 11.82 2.62
C GLU A 350 34.33 12.06 3.29
N GLU A 351 33.44 12.79 2.62
CA GLU A 351 32.06 12.95 3.07
C GLU A 351 31.30 11.63 2.97
N ALA A 352 31.52 10.86 1.90
CA ALA A 352 30.98 9.51 1.76
C ALA A 352 31.45 8.62 2.92
N LEU A 353 32.74 8.58 3.24
CA LEU A 353 33.28 7.81 4.37
C LEU A 353 32.70 8.23 5.71
N THR A 354 32.50 9.54 5.92
CA THR A 354 31.86 10.06 7.13
C THR A 354 30.43 9.54 7.26
N THR A 355 29.65 9.64 6.18
CA THR A 355 28.26 9.16 6.12
C THR A 355 28.17 7.65 6.30
N ILE A 356 29.06 6.89 5.66
CA ILE A 356 29.17 5.42 5.76
C ILE A 356 29.49 4.99 7.19
N ASN A 357 30.46 5.63 7.84
CA ASN A 357 30.82 5.29 9.21
C ASN A 357 29.70 5.59 10.20
N ALA A 358 28.91 6.65 9.95
CA ALA A 358 27.71 6.93 10.73
C ALA A 358 26.62 5.87 10.49
N ALA A 359 26.40 5.43 9.25
CA ALA A 359 25.50 4.33 8.92
C ALA A 359 25.92 3.02 9.61
N LEU A 360 27.20 2.64 9.52
CA LEU A 360 27.77 1.43 10.14
C LEU A 360 27.80 1.49 11.67
N LYS A 361 27.71 2.67 12.28
CA LYS A 361 27.53 2.82 13.73
C LYS A 361 26.11 2.42 14.17
N ILE A 362 25.12 2.66 13.30
CA ILE A 362 23.73 2.28 13.54
C ILE A 362 23.54 0.80 13.19
N ASP A 363 23.97 0.39 12.00
CA ASP A 363 23.89 -0.98 11.51
C ASP A 363 25.27 -1.48 11.03
N PRO A 364 26.05 -2.13 11.92
CA PRO A 364 27.33 -2.72 11.56
C PRO A 364 27.23 -3.89 10.56
N THR A 365 26.02 -4.42 10.33
CA THR A 365 25.76 -5.57 9.47
C THR A 365 25.27 -5.18 8.07
N ASN A 366 25.18 -3.89 7.76
CA ASN A 366 24.72 -3.41 6.46
C ASN A 366 25.77 -3.70 5.35
N PRO A 367 25.51 -4.64 4.41
CA PRO A 367 26.49 -5.02 3.40
C PRO A 367 26.71 -3.92 2.34
N ILE A 368 25.68 -3.09 2.07
CA ILE A 368 25.76 -1.98 1.10
C ILE A 368 26.72 -0.90 1.63
N ALA A 369 26.60 -0.55 2.91
CA ALA A 369 27.50 0.41 3.55
C ALA A 369 28.97 -0.06 3.52
N TRP A 370 29.23 -1.35 3.78
CA TRP A 370 30.59 -1.92 3.67
C TRP A 370 31.11 -1.90 2.23
N LYS A 371 30.27 -2.23 1.24
CA LYS A 371 30.65 -2.18 -0.18
C LYS A 371 30.99 -0.75 -0.61
N ASN A 372 30.17 0.24 -0.25
CA ASN A 372 30.43 1.65 -0.54
C ASN A 372 31.67 2.18 0.21
N LYS A 373 31.94 1.66 1.41
CA LYS A 373 33.19 1.94 2.15
C LYS A 373 34.41 1.49 1.36
N GLY A 374 34.37 0.24 0.87
CA GLY A 374 35.43 -0.31 0.03
C GLY A 374 35.68 0.56 -1.19
N GLU A 375 34.61 1.01 -1.85
CA GLU A 375 34.67 1.85 -3.04
C GLU A 375 35.32 3.22 -2.77
N ALA A 376 34.86 3.92 -1.72
CA ALA A 376 35.43 5.21 -1.32
C ALA A 376 36.91 5.09 -0.89
N LEU A 377 37.27 4.00 -0.19
CA LEU A 377 38.66 3.72 0.21
C LEU A 377 39.55 3.42 -0.99
N ASN A 378 39.01 2.73 -2.00
CA ASN A 378 39.74 2.42 -3.23
C ASN A 378 40.08 3.71 -4.00
N TYR A 379 39.10 4.62 -4.14
CA TYR A 379 39.32 5.92 -4.81
C TYR A 379 40.27 6.86 -4.03
N THR A 380 40.39 6.70 -2.71
CA THR A 380 41.33 7.45 -1.87
C THR A 380 42.71 6.77 -1.74
N GLY A 381 42.92 5.64 -2.42
CA GLY A 381 44.21 4.92 -2.43
C GLY A 381 44.50 4.07 -1.19
N ARG A 382 43.51 3.87 -0.31
CA ARG A 382 43.62 3.07 0.92
C ARG A 382 43.25 1.61 0.65
N TYR A 383 44.00 0.98 -0.24
CA TYR A 383 43.64 -0.30 -0.85
C TYR A 383 43.47 -1.47 0.14
N GLU A 384 44.30 -1.58 1.16
CA GLU A 384 44.24 -2.66 2.15
C GLU A 384 42.98 -2.55 3.02
N GLU A 385 42.60 -1.32 3.38
CA GLU A 385 41.35 -1.05 4.09
C GLU A 385 40.14 -1.29 3.19
N ALA A 386 40.24 -0.93 1.90
CA ALA A 386 39.21 -1.20 0.91
C ALA A 386 38.94 -2.71 0.78
N VAL A 387 40.00 -3.52 0.67
CA VAL A 387 39.90 -4.98 0.63
C VAL A 387 39.19 -5.52 1.88
N SER A 388 39.55 -5.01 3.07
CA SER A 388 38.91 -5.41 4.33
C SER A 388 37.42 -5.06 4.37
N ALA A 389 37.05 -3.89 3.83
CA ALA A 389 35.65 -3.49 3.73
C ALA A 389 34.86 -4.34 2.74
N TYR A 390 35.44 -4.68 1.58
CA TYR A 390 34.81 -5.60 0.63
C TYR A 390 34.67 -7.02 1.20
N ASP A 391 35.64 -7.50 1.98
CA ASP A 391 35.53 -8.79 2.66
C ASP A 391 34.32 -8.82 3.60
N LYS A 392 34.10 -7.74 4.37
CA LYS A 392 32.90 -7.59 5.20
C LYS A 392 31.62 -7.55 4.38
N ALA A 393 31.60 -6.82 3.26
CA ALA A 393 30.44 -6.79 2.37
C ALA A 393 30.10 -8.18 1.82
N VAL A 394 31.11 -8.96 1.42
CA VAL A 394 30.95 -10.32 0.89
C VAL A 394 30.46 -11.30 1.98
N GLU A 395 30.98 -11.18 3.20
CA GLU A 395 30.58 -11.99 4.37
C GLU A 395 29.11 -11.77 4.72
N LEU A 396 28.66 -10.51 4.69
CA LEU A 396 27.31 -10.10 5.08
C LEU A 396 26.28 -10.19 3.94
N SER A 397 26.73 -10.39 2.69
CA SER A 397 25.84 -10.50 1.53
C SER A 397 25.24 -11.91 1.40
N PRO A 398 23.95 -12.03 0.99
CA PRO A 398 23.35 -13.31 0.62
C PRO A 398 24.20 -14.10 -0.39
N GLU A 399 24.16 -15.44 -0.34
CA GLU A 399 25.09 -16.30 -1.10
C GLU A 399 25.07 -16.07 -2.62
N LEU A 400 23.91 -15.71 -3.17
CA LEU A 400 23.72 -15.33 -4.56
C LEU A 400 23.21 -13.88 -4.61
N GLY A 401 23.92 -13.00 -5.31
CA GLY A 401 23.46 -11.61 -5.48
C GLY A 401 24.46 -10.68 -6.17
N LEU A 402 23.93 -9.71 -6.92
CA LEU A 402 24.70 -8.66 -7.61
C LEU A 402 25.58 -7.86 -6.63
N LEU A 403 25.14 -7.67 -5.39
CA LEU A 403 25.93 -7.01 -4.35
C LEU A 403 27.20 -7.79 -4.01
N LYS A 404 27.11 -9.11 -3.86
CA LYS A 404 28.26 -9.98 -3.58
C LYS A 404 29.20 -10.02 -4.78
N ALA A 405 28.64 -10.13 -5.99
CA ALA A 405 29.41 -10.13 -7.23
C ALA A 405 30.19 -8.82 -7.44
N SER A 406 29.53 -7.66 -7.25
CA SER A 406 30.16 -6.34 -7.34
C SER A 406 31.15 -6.06 -6.21
N SER A 407 30.93 -6.60 -5.01
CA SER A 407 31.91 -6.52 -3.91
C SER A 407 33.18 -7.32 -4.22
N TRP A 408 33.07 -8.51 -4.82
CA TRP A 408 34.22 -9.26 -5.31
C TRP A 408 34.97 -8.54 -6.44
N GLN A 409 34.23 -7.88 -7.35
CA GLN A 409 34.83 -7.05 -8.39
C GLN A 409 35.64 -5.91 -7.78
N GLY A 410 35.03 -5.12 -6.88
CA GLY A 410 35.69 -4.01 -6.21
C GLY A 410 36.91 -4.45 -5.39
N LYS A 411 36.83 -5.61 -4.73
CA LYS A 411 37.98 -6.24 -4.06
C LYS A 411 39.11 -6.53 -5.05
N GLY A 412 38.79 -7.09 -6.21
CA GLY A 412 39.76 -7.37 -7.26
C GLY A 412 40.44 -6.10 -7.77
N ASP A 413 39.68 -5.01 -7.94
CA ASP A 413 40.21 -3.71 -8.39
C ASP A 413 41.17 -3.12 -7.35
N ALA A 414 40.81 -3.17 -6.07
CA ALA A 414 41.69 -2.72 -4.97
C ALA A 414 42.97 -3.57 -4.88
N LEU A 415 42.87 -4.90 -4.99
CA LEU A 415 44.03 -5.81 -4.97
C LEU A 415 44.95 -5.58 -6.18
N LYS A 416 44.38 -5.31 -7.35
CA LYS A 416 45.14 -5.00 -8.56
C LYS A 416 45.88 -3.69 -8.40
N ALA A 417 45.22 -2.66 -7.85
CA ALA A 417 45.82 -1.35 -7.58
C ALA A 417 46.94 -1.44 -6.54
N SER A 418 46.82 -2.33 -5.54
CA SER A 418 47.86 -2.60 -4.54
C SER A 418 48.96 -3.57 -5.02
N GLY A 419 48.97 -3.98 -6.30
CA GLY A 419 49.99 -4.85 -6.89
C GLY A 419 49.83 -6.37 -6.63
N ARG A 420 48.76 -6.80 -5.96
CA ARG A 420 48.48 -8.21 -5.60
C ARG A 420 47.77 -8.97 -6.72
N GLN A 421 48.46 -9.13 -7.85
CA GLN A 421 47.88 -9.63 -9.11
C GLN A 421 47.21 -11.01 -9.01
N VAL A 422 47.79 -11.96 -8.26
CA VAL A 422 47.25 -13.32 -8.12
C VAL A 422 45.92 -13.32 -7.36
N GLU A 423 45.85 -12.53 -6.28
CA GLU A 423 44.65 -12.43 -5.46
C GLU A 423 43.55 -11.62 -6.18
N ALA A 424 43.94 -10.59 -6.93
CA ALA A 424 43.02 -9.86 -7.80
C ALA A 424 42.36 -10.79 -8.83
N ALA A 425 43.15 -11.64 -9.49
CA ALA A 425 42.63 -12.61 -10.45
C ALA A 425 41.64 -13.60 -9.81
N ALA A 426 41.92 -14.05 -8.57
CA ALA A 426 41.00 -14.90 -7.82
C ALA A 426 39.69 -14.18 -7.47
N ALA A 427 39.76 -12.90 -7.05
CA ALA A 427 38.58 -12.10 -6.74
C ALA A 427 37.70 -11.86 -7.99
N PHE A 428 38.31 -11.52 -9.13
CA PHE A 428 37.57 -11.36 -10.40
C PHE A 428 36.92 -12.68 -10.87
N ALA A 429 37.59 -13.82 -10.67
CA ALA A 429 37.02 -15.12 -10.97
C ALA A 429 35.74 -15.38 -10.14
N ARG A 430 35.77 -15.06 -8.84
CA ARG A 430 34.58 -15.15 -7.97
C ARG A 430 33.46 -14.20 -8.40
N ALA A 431 33.78 -12.96 -8.77
CA ALA A 431 32.78 -12.02 -9.30
C ALA A 431 32.08 -12.58 -10.54
N LYS A 432 32.85 -13.16 -11.47
CA LYS A 432 32.33 -13.77 -12.69
C LYS A 432 31.51 -15.03 -12.43
N GLU A 433 31.93 -15.89 -11.50
CA GLU A 433 31.14 -17.07 -11.06
C GLU A 433 29.76 -16.65 -10.54
N LEU A 434 29.68 -15.50 -9.89
CA LEU A 434 28.43 -14.91 -9.38
C LEU A 434 27.68 -14.08 -10.43
N GLY A 435 28.08 -14.12 -11.69
CA GLY A 435 27.37 -13.50 -12.81
C GLY A 435 27.67 -12.02 -13.06
N TYR A 436 28.73 -11.46 -12.47
CA TYR A 436 29.16 -10.09 -12.78
C TYR A 436 29.52 -9.97 -14.28
N LYS A 437 28.89 -9.01 -14.97
CA LYS A 437 29.20 -8.65 -16.36
C LYS A 437 29.89 -7.28 -16.33
N ALA A 438 31.11 -7.25 -16.85
CA ALA A 438 31.96 -6.06 -16.92
C ALA A 438 31.46 -5.04 -17.95
#